data_AF-A0A6C0B0A8-F1
#
_entry.id   AF-A0A6C0B0A8-F1
#
_cell.length_a   1.000
_cell.length_b   1.000
_cell.length_c   1.000
_cell.angle_alpha   90.00
_cell.angle_beta   90.00
_cell.angle_gamma   90.00
#
_symmetry.space_group_name_H-M   'P 1'
#
loop_
_entity.id
_entity.type
_entity.pdbx_description
1 polymer ?
#
loop_
_entity_poly.entity_id
_entity_poly.type
_entity_poly.pdbx_seq_one_letter_code
_entity_poly.pdbx_strand_id
1 'polypeptide(L)'
;MQDWKTVTLNKMGTKQVKPVGPQINPLEKRARLLDAYNAGPAPKIEKVSPEDKRDITQLRILKRMTQSELDKQLNLKKDTIKTIENGTHEKNKQLIQKIKAFLTKV
;
A
#
# COMPACT_ATOMS: atom_id res chain seq x y z
N MET A 1 24.12 -37.18 66.42
CA MET A 1 23.23 -37.50 65.28
C MET A 1 22.21 -36.37 65.20
N GLN A 2 22.06 -35.72 64.06
CA GLN A 2 21.25 -34.51 63.91
C GLN A 2 20.04 -34.85 63.02
N ASP A 3 18.84 -34.82 63.61
CA ASP A 3 17.60 -35.18 62.95
C ASP A 3 17.10 -34.04 62.07
N TRP A 4 17.07 -34.26 60.76
CA TRP A 4 16.53 -33.31 59.78
C TRP A 4 15.04 -33.59 59.54
N LYS A 5 14.17 -32.67 59.95
CA LYS A 5 12.74 -32.71 59.61
C LYS A 5 12.50 -32.13 58.21
N THR A 6 11.75 -32.85 57.40
CA THR A 6 11.41 -32.47 56.02
C THR A 6 10.40 -31.32 56.03
N VAL A 7 10.76 -30.20 55.40
CA VAL A 7 9.86 -29.04 55.25
C VAL A 7 8.96 -29.27 54.04
N THR A 8 7.66 -29.45 54.26
CA THR A 8 6.66 -29.51 53.18
C THR A 8 6.22 -28.08 52.84
N LEU A 9 6.47 -27.64 51.60
CA LEU A 9 6.02 -26.34 51.10
C LEU A 9 4.56 -26.42 50.67
N ASN A 10 3.67 -25.75 51.41
CA ASN A 10 2.28 -25.57 51.02
C ASN A 10 2.21 -24.65 49.79
N LYS A 11 1.67 -25.18 48.69
CA LYS A 11 1.50 -24.48 47.42
C LYS A 11 0.47 -23.36 47.59
N MET A 12 0.93 -22.12 47.79
CA MET A 12 0.04 -20.96 47.81
C MET A 12 -0.69 -20.85 46.47
N GLY A 13 -2.00 -20.62 46.56
CA GLY A 13 -2.95 -20.66 45.45
C GLY A 13 -2.56 -19.81 44.25
N THR A 14 -3.05 -20.25 43.09
CA THR A 14 -2.86 -19.62 41.78
C THR A 14 -3.49 -18.22 41.74
N LYS A 15 -2.79 -17.20 42.24
CA LYS A 15 -3.06 -15.82 41.83
C LYS A 15 -2.57 -15.66 40.41
N GLN A 16 -3.48 -15.38 39.48
CA GLN A 16 -3.12 -15.00 38.11
C GLN A 16 -2.24 -13.75 38.16
N VAL A 17 -0.96 -13.92 37.88
CA VAL A 17 -0.03 -12.81 37.63
C VAL A 17 -0.28 -12.39 36.19
N LYS A 18 -0.86 -11.20 35.97
CA LYS A 18 -0.90 -10.61 34.63
C LYS A 18 0.54 -10.42 34.18
N PRO A 19 0.96 -10.92 33.00
CA PRO A 19 2.29 -10.66 32.51
C PRO A 19 2.42 -9.15 32.29
N VAL A 20 3.26 -8.50 33.09
CA VAL A 20 3.67 -7.13 32.82
C VAL A 20 4.58 -7.24 31.61
N GLY A 21 4.02 -7.03 30.42
CA GLY A 21 4.83 -6.91 29.20
C GLY A 21 5.91 -5.85 29.43
N PRO A 22 7.08 -5.97 28.77
CA PRO A 22 8.17 -5.02 28.98
C PRO A 22 7.66 -3.59 28.78
N GLN A 23 7.89 -2.72 29.77
CA GLN A 23 7.64 -1.29 29.65
C GLN A 23 8.73 -0.72 28.74
N ILE A 24 8.45 -0.72 27.44
CA ILE A 24 9.36 -0.21 26.42
C ILE A 24 9.38 1.31 26.52
N ASN A 25 10.58 1.88 26.63
CA ASN A 25 10.75 3.33 26.69
C ASN A 25 10.22 3.98 25.39
N PRO A 26 9.64 5.20 25.42
CA PRO A 26 9.04 5.81 24.22
C PRO A 26 10.00 5.95 23.02
N LEU A 27 11.29 6.13 23.29
CA LEU A 27 12.37 6.18 22.29
C LEU A 27 12.61 4.83 21.61
N GLU A 28 12.63 3.73 22.37
CA GLU A 28 12.78 2.37 21.85
C GLU A 28 11.55 1.94 21.03
N LYS A 29 10.35 2.40 21.43
CA LYS A 29 9.12 2.21 20.67
C LYS A 29 9.21 2.87 19.28
N ARG A 30 9.79 4.07 19.20
CA ARG A 30 9.96 4.81 17.94
C ARG A 30 10.99 4.15 17.02
N ALA A 31 12.10 3.67 17.57
CA ALA A 31 13.12 2.93 16.80
C ALA A 31 12.56 1.62 16.23
N ARG A 32 11.83 0.84 17.04
CA ARG A 32 11.19 -0.42 16.60
C ARG A 32 10.12 -0.21 15.52
N LEU A 33 9.41 0.92 15.54
CA LEU A 33 8.45 1.27 14.49
C LEU A 33 9.14 1.59 13.16
N LEU A 34 10.36 2.13 13.18
CA LEU A 34 11.16 2.37 11.97
C LEU A 34 11.60 1.05 11.32
N ASP A 35 12.07 0.08 12.13
CA ASP A 35 12.45 -1.25 11.64
C ASP A 35 11.25 -2.03 11.10
N ALA A 36 10.08 -1.94 11.75
CA ALA A 36 8.86 -2.58 11.29
C ALA A 36 8.34 -2.00 9.96
N TYR A 37 8.56 -0.70 9.72
CA TYR A 37 8.22 -0.04 8.45
C TYR A 37 9.14 -0.49 7.31
N ASN A 38 10.42 -0.71 7.59
CA ASN A 38 11.39 -1.22 6.61
C ASN A 38 11.34 -2.75 6.41
N ALA A 39 10.75 -3.50 7.34
CA ALA A 39 10.60 -4.96 7.27
C ALA A 39 9.26 -5.41 6.65
N GLY A 40 8.36 -4.49 6.30
CA GLY A 40 7.10 -4.79 5.65
C GLY A 40 7.24 -5.06 4.14
N PRO A 41 6.30 -5.79 3.51
CA PRO A 41 6.28 -5.90 2.05
C PRO A 41 6.13 -4.50 1.44
N ALA A 42 6.94 -4.20 0.42
CA ALA A 42 6.91 -2.92 -0.28
C ALA A 42 5.46 -2.51 -0.62
N PRO A 43 5.08 -1.24 -0.44
CA PRO A 43 3.72 -0.79 -0.69
C PRO A 43 3.32 -1.15 -2.12
N LYS A 44 2.22 -1.90 -2.27
CA LYS A 44 1.69 -2.28 -3.58
C LYS A 44 1.16 -1.04 -4.27
N ILE A 45 1.84 -0.60 -5.33
CA ILE A 45 1.39 0.50 -6.16
C ILE A 45 0.22 0.01 -7.03
N GLU A 46 -0.97 0.57 -6.81
CA GLU A 46 -2.14 0.28 -7.64
C GLU A 46 -1.92 0.76 -9.08
N LYS A 47 -2.25 -0.08 -10.05
CA LYS A 47 -2.19 0.24 -11.48
C LYS A 47 -3.55 0.69 -12.01
N VAL A 48 -3.55 1.28 -13.20
CA VAL A 48 -4.78 1.66 -13.92
C VAL A 48 -5.70 0.43 -14.05
N SER A 49 -7.00 0.64 -13.84
CA SER A 49 -7.99 -0.43 -13.91
C SER A 49 -8.15 -0.96 -15.36
N PRO A 50 -8.47 -2.25 -15.56
CA PRO A 50 -8.76 -2.79 -16.89
C PRO A 50 -9.89 -2.03 -17.61
N GLU A 51 -10.88 -1.54 -16.86
CA GLU A 51 -12.00 -0.76 -17.36
C GLU A 51 -11.52 0.60 -17.89
N ASP A 52 -10.75 1.35 -17.10
CA ASP A 52 -10.20 2.65 -17.52
C ASP A 52 -9.30 2.52 -18.76
N LYS A 53 -8.50 1.45 -18.81
CA LYS A 53 -7.67 1.12 -19.98
C LYS A 53 -8.53 0.96 -21.23
N ARG A 54 -9.60 0.15 -21.14
CA ARG A 54 -10.50 -0.14 -22.27
C ARG A 54 -11.23 1.13 -22.72
N ASP A 55 -11.79 1.89 -21.78
CA ASP A 55 -12.52 3.12 -22.05
C ASP A 55 -11.65 4.15 -22.77
N ILE A 56 -10.44 4.43 -22.26
CA ILE A 56 -9.53 5.41 -22.86
C ILE A 56 -9.12 4.96 -24.26
N THR A 57 -8.81 3.68 -24.45
CA THR A 57 -8.44 3.13 -25.75
C THR A 57 -9.57 3.30 -26.76
N GLN A 58 -10.80 2.93 -26.39
CA GLN A 58 -11.97 3.03 -27.25
C GLN A 58 -12.28 4.48 -27.61
N LEU A 59 -12.33 5.38 -26.61
CA LEU A 59 -12.60 6.80 -26.82
C LEU A 59 -11.55 7.46 -27.72
N ARG A 60 -10.26 7.11 -27.55
CA ARG A 60 -9.19 7.60 -28.42
C ARG A 60 -9.39 7.16 -29.88
N ILE A 61 -9.73 5.88 -30.09
CA ILE A 61 -9.98 5.33 -31.43
C ILE A 61 -11.19 6.00 -32.07
N LEU A 62 -12.29 6.20 -31.33
CA LEU A 62 -13.49 6.89 -31.82
C LEU A 62 -13.18 8.33 -32.26
N LYS A 63 -12.29 9.02 -31.53
CA LYS A 63 -11.83 10.38 -31.86
C LYS A 63 -10.76 10.40 -32.97
N ARG A 64 -10.37 9.23 -33.51
CA ARG A 64 -9.35 9.06 -34.56
C ARG A 64 -8.00 9.71 -34.22
N MET A 65 -7.63 9.74 -32.95
CA MET A 65 -6.35 10.30 -32.49
C MET A 65 -5.32 9.20 -32.24
N THR A 66 -4.06 9.46 -32.52
CA THR A 66 -2.94 8.61 -32.08
C THR A 66 -2.61 8.84 -30.61
N GLN A 67 -1.90 7.90 -29.98
CA GLN A 67 -1.44 8.04 -28.59
C GLN A 67 -0.53 9.27 -28.44
N SER A 68 0.37 9.52 -29.41
CA SER A 68 1.30 10.65 -29.38
C SER A 68 0.61 11.99 -29.54
N GLU A 69 -0.44 12.08 -30.37
CA GLU A 69 -1.23 13.29 -30.48
C GLU A 69 -1.97 13.60 -29.19
N LEU A 70 -2.54 12.58 -28.53
CA LEU A 70 -3.20 12.77 -27.24
C LEU A 70 -2.22 13.19 -26.14
N ASP A 71 -1.02 12.59 -26.10
CA ASP A 71 0.06 13.02 -25.19
C ASP A 71 0.38 14.52 -25.40
N LYS A 72 0.53 14.95 -26.66
CA LYS A 72 0.83 16.36 -27.00
C LYS A 72 -0.31 17.31 -26.63
N GLN A 73 -1.55 16.96 -26.96
CA GLN A 73 -2.73 17.80 -26.72
C GLN A 73 -2.97 18.03 -25.22
N LEU A 74 -2.67 17.04 -24.38
CA LEU A 74 -2.85 17.13 -22.93
C LEU A 74 -1.60 17.57 -22.17
N ASN A 75 -0.51 17.88 -22.91
CA ASN A 75 0.81 18.20 -22.38
C ASN A 75 1.32 17.13 -21.40
N LEU A 76 1.19 15.87 -21.78
CA LEU A 76 1.65 14.73 -21.01
C LEU A 76 3.08 14.36 -21.41
N LYS A 77 3.76 13.64 -20.51
CA LYS A 77 5.04 13.02 -20.84
C LYS A 77 4.87 12.04 -22.00
N LYS A 78 5.88 11.93 -22.86
CA LYS A 78 5.91 10.96 -23.95
C LYS A 78 5.58 9.55 -23.43
N ASP A 79 4.72 8.83 -24.16
CA ASP A 79 4.30 7.45 -23.88
C ASP A 79 3.40 7.31 -22.63
N THR A 80 2.88 8.41 -22.07
CA THR A 80 1.94 8.34 -20.93
C THR A 80 0.67 7.60 -21.34
N ILE A 81 0.04 7.98 -22.45
CA ILE A 81 -1.15 7.27 -22.94
C ILE A 81 -0.85 5.80 -23.24
N LYS A 82 0.32 5.50 -23.84
CA LYS A 82 0.73 4.12 -24.12
C LYS A 82 0.83 3.27 -22.84
N THR A 83 1.41 3.80 -21.78
CA THR A 83 1.52 3.07 -20.48
C THR A 83 0.16 2.90 -19.79
N ILE A 84 -0.76 3.86 -19.95
CA ILE A 84 -2.15 3.77 -19.47
C ILE A 84 -2.91 2.69 -20.25
N GLU A 85 -2.86 2.72 -21.59
CA GLU A 85 -3.50 1.72 -22.44
C GLU A 85 -2.86 0.32 -22.29
N ASN A 86 -1.61 0.24 -21.84
CA ASN A 86 -0.98 -1.04 -21.48
C ASN A 86 -1.36 -1.51 -20.07
N GLY A 87 -1.85 -0.63 -19.20
CA GLY A 87 -2.18 -0.93 -17.80
C GLY A 87 -0.95 -0.96 -16.87
N THR A 88 0.20 -0.45 -17.32
CA THR A 88 1.44 -0.40 -16.53
C THR A 88 1.61 0.91 -15.77
N HIS A 89 0.86 1.94 -16.17
CA HIS A 89 0.83 3.23 -15.49
C HIS A 89 0.21 3.10 -14.10
N GLU A 90 0.72 3.90 -13.16
CA GLU A 90 0.19 3.98 -11.80
C GLU A 90 -1.19 4.63 -11.79
N LYS A 91 -2.05 4.19 -10.88
CA LYS A 91 -3.41 4.71 -10.81
C LYS A 91 -3.38 6.19 -10.42
N ASN A 92 -3.80 7.04 -11.35
CA ASN A 92 -3.98 8.47 -11.11
C ASN A 92 -5.39 8.87 -11.56
N LYS A 93 -6.32 8.97 -10.59
CA LYS A 93 -7.74 9.28 -10.86
C LYS A 93 -7.92 10.61 -11.58
N GLN A 94 -7.17 11.65 -11.19
CA GLN A 94 -7.28 12.98 -11.78
C GLN A 94 -6.82 12.97 -13.24
N LEU A 95 -5.69 12.29 -13.53
CA LEU A 95 -5.18 12.15 -14.88
C LEU A 95 -6.17 11.38 -15.77
N ILE A 96 -6.69 10.24 -15.30
CA ILE A 96 -7.68 9.43 -16.03
C ILE A 96 -8.94 10.26 -16.33
N GLN A 97 -9.45 10.99 -15.35
CA GLN A 97 -10.61 11.87 -15.54
C GLN A 97 -10.33 12.98 -16.57
N LYS A 98 -9.15 13.63 -16.51
CA LYS A 98 -8.75 14.65 -17.49
C LYS A 98 -8.72 14.08 -18.91
N ILE A 99 -8.13 12.89 -19.09
CA ILE A 99 -8.06 12.21 -20.39
C ILE A 99 -9.47 11.87 -20.89
N LYS A 100 -10.28 11.22 -20.05
CA LYS A 100 -11.66 10.84 -20.40
C LYS A 100 -12.48 12.08 -20.78
N ALA A 101 -12.44 13.14 -19.98
CA ALA A 101 -13.15 14.38 -20.24
C ALA A 101 -12.75 15.03 -21.59
N PHE A 102 -11.46 15.04 -21.91
CA PHE A 102 -10.98 15.54 -23.20
C PHE A 102 -11.47 14.69 -24.38
N LEU A 103 -11.50 13.37 -24.22
CA LEU A 103 -11.92 12.46 -25.29
C LEU A 103 -13.45 12.44 -25.49
N THR A 104 -14.24 12.61 -24.43
CA THR A 104 -15.71 12.67 -24.50
C THR A 104 -16.25 14.02 -24.94
N LYS A 105 -15.46 15.09 -24.84
CA LYS A 105 -15.86 16.41 -25.33
C LYS A 105 -15.88 16.38 -26.86
N VAL A 106 -17.11 16.46 -27.39
CA VAL A 106 -17.43 16.60 -28.83
C VAL A 106 -17.12 18.02 -29.27
#